data_AF-F3KIT9-F1
#
_entry.id   AF-F3KIT9-F1
#
_cell.length_a   1.000
_cell.length_b   1.000
_cell.length_c   1.000
_cell.angle_alpha   90.00
_cell.angle_beta   90.00
_cell.angle_gamma   90.00
#
_symmetry.space_group_name_H-M   'P 1'
#
loop_
_entity.id
_entity.type
_entity.pdbx_description
1 polymer ?
#
loop_
_entity_poly.entity_id
_entity_poly.type
_entity_poly.pdbx_seq_one_letter_code
_entity_poly.pdbx_strand_id
1 'polypeptide(L)'
;MSKLLEDLKLMKDVERLQSRKPRTGQSSLRGRSKKVGKSVLFVTKDVSKIIKACGTLPGVEARAVKDLSVLDLAPGSDPIRLTIYSKAALEEIAKIKSTHLEVMVKTR
;
A
#
# COMPACT_ATOMS: atom_id res chain seq x y z
N MET A 1 14.43 4.73 -3.54
CA MET A 1 13.20 3.93 -3.72
C MET A 1 13.15 3.26 -5.09
N SER A 2 13.50 3.97 -6.17
CA SER A 2 13.58 3.43 -7.54
C SER A 2 14.38 2.13 -7.65
N LYS A 3 15.62 2.10 -7.16
CA LYS A 3 16.48 0.90 -7.22
C LYS A 3 15.84 -0.36 -6.61
N LEU A 4 15.18 -0.22 -5.45
CA LEU A 4 14.47 -1.33 -4.80
C LEU A 4 13.31 -1.86 -5.67
N LEU A 5 12.57 -0.96 -6.33
CA LEU A 5 11.45 -1.34 -7.20
C LEU A 5 11.94 -1.98 -8.51
N GLU A 6 13.10 -1.58 -9.03
CA GLU A 6 13.78 -2.25 -10.13
C GLU A 6 14.22 -3.67 -9.74
N ASP A 7 14.89 -3.81 -8.60
CA ASP A 7 15.37 -5.10 -8.09
C ASP A 7 14.21 -6.09 -7.86
N LEU A 8 13.07 -5.59 -7.36
CA LEU A 8 11.84 -6.37 -7.18
C LEU A 8 10.99 -6.52 -8.46
N LYS A 9 11.43 -5.95 -9.59
CA LYS A 9 10.73 -5.95 -10.89
C LYS A 9 9.32 -5.34 -10.85
N LEU A 10 9.09 -4.37 -9.98
CA LEU A 10 7.80 -3.70 -9.77
C LEU A 10 7.69 -2.35 -10.48
N MET A 11 8.76 -1.91 -11.17
CA MET A 11 8.79 -0.60 -11.81
C MET A 11 7.64 -0.41 -12.82
N LYS A 12 7.24 -1.48 -13.54
CA LYS A 12 6.12 -1.45 -14.49
C LYS A 12 4.80 -0.99 -13.86
N ASP A 13 4.52 -1.36 -12.61
CA ASP A 13 3.27 -0.97 -11.95
C ASP A 13 3.27 0.52 -11.55
N VAL A 14 4.44 1.06 -11.20
CA VAL A 14 4.60 2.48 -10.88
C VAL A 14 4.58 3.35 -12.14
N GLU A 15 5.26 2.92 -13.20
CA GLU A 15 5.31 3.60 -14.50
C GLU A 15 3.92 3.75 -15.13
N ARG A 16 3.06 2.73 -14.99
CA ARG A 16 1.65 2.78 -15.42
C ARG A 16 0.90 3.99 -14.89
N LEU A 17 1.28 4.50 -13.71
CA LEU A 17 0.63 5.65 -13.07
C LEU A 17 1.26 7.01 -13.41
N GLN A 18 2.35 7.05 -14.19
CA GLN A 18 2.98 8.29 -14.63
C GLN A 18 2.19 8.99 -15.74
N SER A 19 1.63 8.23 -16.69
CA SER A 19 0.82 8.76 -17.79
C SER A 19 -0.65 8.94 -17.37
N ARG A 20 -0.99 10.13 -16.85
CA ARG A 20 -2.32 10.40 -16.26
C ARG A 20 -3.01 11.60 -16.89
N LYS A 21 -4.27 11.40 -17.25
CA LYS A 21 -5.17 12.48 -17.68
C LYS A 21 -5.71 13.24 -16.47
N PRO A 22 -5.68 14.58 -16.47
CA PRO A 22 -6.36 15.36 -15.46
C PRO A 22 -7.88 15.14 -15.53
N ARG A 23 -8.55 15.30 -14.38
CA ARG A 23 -10.00 15.34 -14.32
C ARG A 23 -10.50 16.64 -14.93
N THR A 24 -11.63 16.55 -15.63
CA THR A 24 -12.31 17.70 -16.23
C THR A 24 -13.64 17.98 -15.51
N GLY A 25 -14.25 19.14 -15.80
CA GLY A 25 -15.54 19.55 -15.25
C GLY A 25 -15.49 19.98 -13.78
N GLN A 26 -16.64 19.86 -13.09
CA GLN A 26 -16.83 20.35 -11.72
C GLN A 26 -15.82 19.78 -10.71
N SER A 27 -15.37 18.54 -10.91
CA SER A 27 -14.40 17.91 -10.01
C SER A 27 -13.07 18.65 -9.97
N SER A 28 -12.61 19.18 -11.11
CA SER A 28 -11.42 20.03 -11.20
C SER A 28 -11.64 21.39 -10.54
N LEU A 29 -12.80 22.01 -10.74
CA LEU A 29 -13.15 23.30 -10.12
C LEU A 29 -13.15 23.23 -8.58
N ARG A 30 -13.46 22.07 -8.01
CA ARG A 30 -13.42 21.82 -6.56
C ARG A 30 -12.02 21.39 -6.05
N GLY A 31 -10.96 21.61 -6.84
CA GLY A 31 -9.57 21.29 -6.48
C GLY A 31 -9.17 19.82 -6.62
N ARG A 32 -10.05 18.94 -7.13
CA ARG A 32 -9.78 17.51 -7.35
C ARG A 32 -9.40 17.23 -8.81
N SER A 33 -8.44 18.00 -9.32
CA SER A 33 -8.03 18.01 -10.73
C SER A 33 -7.22 16.78 -11.17
N LYS A 34 -6.66 16.01 -10.24
CA LYS A 34 -5.85 14.81 -10.55
C LYS A 34 -6.59 13.53 -10.15
N LYS A 35 -6.54 12.51 -11.01
CA LYS A 35 -6.91 11.12 -10.66
C LYS A 35 -5.63 10.30 -10.62
N VAL A 36 -5.29 9.79 -9.44
CA VAL A 36 -4.13 8.90 -9.26
C VAL A 36 -4.66 7.53 -8.91
N GLY A 37 -4.19 6.50 -9.63
CA GLY A 37 -4.49 5.12 -9.30
C GLY A 37 -3.75 4.66 -8.05
N LYS A 38 -4.05 3.46 -7.57
CA LYS A 38 -3.29 2.80 -6.52
C LYS A 38 -2.28 1.84 -7.15
N SER A 39 -1.10 1.81 -6.57
CA SER A 39 0.00 0.89 -6.89
C SER A 39 0.40 0.19 -5.58
N VAL A 40 1.67 -0.18 -5.46
CA VAL A 40 2.29 -0.89 -4.35
C VAL A 40 1.96 -0.24 -3.01
N LEU A 41 1.54 -1.08 -2.05
CA LEU A 41 1.45 -0.73 -0.65
C LEU A 41 2.63 -1.36 0.12
N PHE A 42 3.40 -0.54 0.82
CA PHE A 42 4.43 -1.01 1.74
C PHE A 42 3.86 -1.08 3.16
N VAL A 43 3.95 -2.26 3.77
CA VAL A 43 3.54 -2.47 5.17
C VAL A 43 4.78 -2.78 5.99
N THR A 44 5.09 -1.87 6.92
CA THR A 44 6.27 -1.98 7.78
C THR A 44 5.91 -1.66 9.24
N LYS A 45 6.79 -1.99 10.18
CA LYS A 45 6.65 -1.58 11.58
C LYS A 45 6.94 -0.09 11.74
N ASP A 46 8.10 0.35 11.23
CA ASP A 46 8.52 1.75 11.21
C ASP A 46 8.37 2.33 9.81
N VAL A 47 7.56 3.38 9.67
CA VAL A 47 7.11 3.89 8.36
C VAL A 47 7.65 5.28 8.05
N SER A 48 8.12 6.04 9.04
CA SER A 48 8.46 7.46 8.90
C SER A 48 9.46 7.76 7.78
N LYS A 49 10.47 6.90 7.61
CA LYS A 49 11.46 7.03 6.52
C LYS A 49 10.89 6.59 5.16
N ILE A 50 10.04 5.57 5.15
CA ILE A 50 9.48 4.97 3.94
C ILE A 50 8.40 5.85 3.34
N ILE A 51 7.55 6.50 4.15
CA ILE A 51 6.55 7.47 3.69
C ILE A 51 7.23 8.59 2.89
N LYS A 52 8.34 9.14 3.42
CA LYS A 52 9.10 10.18 2.72
C LYS A 52 9.66 9.68 1.39
N ALA A 53 10.16 8.45 1.34
CA ALA A 53 10.70 7.84 0.13
C ALA A 53 9.62 7.46 -0.90
N CYS A 54 8.40 7.14 -0.45
CA CYS A 54 7.26 6.80 -1.32
C CYS A 54 6.54 8.03 -1.86
N GLY A 55 6.54 9.15 -1.14
CA GLY A 55 5.78 10.36 -1.50
C GLY A 55 6.17 11.00 -2.84
N THR A 56 7.34 10.68 -3.38
CA THR A 56 7.77 11.10 -4.72
C THR A 56 7.17 10.26 -5.84
N LEU A 57 6.73 9.03 -5.54
CA LEU A 57 6.20 8.10 -6.52
C LEU A 57 4.67 8.09 -6.52
N PRO A 58 4.03 8.12 -7.69
CA PRO A 58 2.59 8.18 -7.78
C PRO A 58 1.92 6.86 -7.39
N GLY A 59 0.92 6.92 -6.49
CA GLY A 59 0.09 5.76 -6.13
C GLY A 59 0.78 4.72 -5.25
N VAL A 60 2.07 4.89 -4.96
CA VAL A 60 2.83 4.10 -3.99
C VAL A 60 2.57 4.65 -2.60
N GLU A 61 2.15 3.79 -1.68
CA GLU A 61 1.80 4.18 -0.32
C GLU A 61 2.53 3.31 0.70
N ALA A 62 2.68 3.82 1.92
CA ALA A 62 3.26 3.09 3.02
C ALA A 62 2.41 3.24 4.29
N ARG A 63 2.25 2.15 5.03
CA ARG A 63 1.44 2.07 6.25
C ARG A 63 2.14 1.27 7.33
N ALA A 64 1.83 1.61 8.58
CA ALA A 64 2.27 0.84 9.73
C ALA A 64 1.37 -0.38 9.84
N VAL A 65 1.90 -1.50 10.35
CA VAL A 65 1.07 -2.69 10.63
C VAL A 65 -0.12 -2.35 11.52
N LYS A 66 0.10 -1.50 12.53
CA LYS A 66 -0.92 -1.09 13.50
C LYS A 66 -2.00 -0.19 12.91
N ASP A 67 -1.66 0.56 11.86
CA ASP A 67 -2.55 1.55 11.22
C ASP A 67 -3.13 1.02 9.90
N LEU A 68 -2.96 -0.28 9.61
CA LEU A 68 -3.39 -0.88 8.35
C LEU A 68 -4.90 -0.97 8.30
N SER A 69 -5.52 -0.31 7.31
CA SER A 69 -6.97 -0.29 7.14
C SER A 69 -7.44 -1.09 5.93
N VAL A 70 -8.72 -1.46 5.92
CA VAL A 70 -9.37 -2.09 4.74
C VAL A 70 -9.29 -1.19 3.51
N LEU A 71 -9.34 0.14 3.70
CA LEU A 71 -9.24 1.10 2.58
C LEU A 71 -7.86 1.10 1.93
N ASP A 72 -6.82 0.76 2.69
CA ASP A 72 -5.47 0.61 2.16
C ASP A 72 -5.33 -0.71 1.38
N LEU A 73 -5.92 -1.81 1.87
CA LEU A 73 -5.82 -3.14 1.27
C LEU A 73 -6.77 -3.38 0.09
N ALA A 74 -7.96 -2.79 0.12
CA ALA A 74 -9.02 -2.97 -0.86
C ALA A 74 -9.59 -1.61 -1.34
N PRO A 75 -8.79 -0.81 -2.07
CA PRO A 75 -9.22 0.51 -2.50
C PRO A 75 -10.37 0.42 -3.51
N GLY A 76 -11.53 1.02 -3.17
CA GLY A 76 -12.71 0.97 -4.04
C GLY A 76 -13.47 -0.35 -3.99
N SER A 77 -13.33 -1.10 -2.87
CA SER A 77 -13.94 -2.42 -2.67
C SER A 77 -13.41 -3.51 -3.62
N ASP A 78 -12.26 -3.26 -4.26
CA ASP A 78 -11.55 -4.25 -5.07
C ASP A 78 -10.44 -4.89 -4.22
N PRO A 79 -10.56 -6.19 -3.87
CA PRO A 79 -9.54 -6.88 -3.08
C PRO A 79 -8.25 -7.09 -3.89
N ILE A 80 -7.17 -7.54 -3.24
CA ILE A 80 -5.91 -7.92 -3.89
C ILE A 80 -5.10 -6.69 -4.39
N ARG A 81 -4.86 -5.71 -3.50
CA ARG A 81 -3.83 -4.70 -3.74
C ARG A 81 -2.43 -5.32 -3.62
N LEU A 82 -1.55 -5.03 -4.57
CA LEU A 82 -0.14 -5.40 -4.51
C LEU A 82 0.52 -4.82 -3.26
N THR A 83 0.85 -5.70 -2.30
CA THR A 83 1.31 -5.31 -0.96
C THR A 83 2.63 -6.00 -0.63
N ILE A 84 3.60 -5.24 -0.16
CA ILE A 84 4.93 -5.70 0.24
C ILE A 84 5.05 -5.55 1.74
N TYR A 85 5.31 -6.67 2.41
CA TYR A 85 5.52 -6.70 3.85
C TYR A 85 7.00 -6.75 4.19
N SER A 86 7.42 -6.00 5.19
CA SER A 86 8.71 -6.26 5.83
C SER A 86 8.64 -7.49 6.72
N LYS A 87 9.79 -8.14 6.95
CA LYS A 87 9.87 -9.29 7.86
C LYS A 87 9.34 -8.95 9.25
N ALA A 88 9.73 -7.79 9.79
CA ALA A 88 9.25 -7.31 11.08
C ALA A 88 7.72 -7.08 11.09
N ALA A 89 7.15 -6.66 9.96
CA ALA A 89 5.70 -6.52 9.84
C ALA A 89 4.98 -7.87 9.90
N LEU A 90 5.50 -8.89 9.21
CA LEU A 90 4.94 -10.25 9.28
C LEU A 90 5.01 -10.83 10.69
N GLU A 91 6.12 -10.62 11.41
CA GLU A 91 6.27 -11.05 12.80
C GLU A 91 5.27 -10.35 13.75
N GLU A 92 4.90 -9.11 13.46
CA GLU A 92 3.89 -8.38 14.23
C GLU A 92 2.47 -8.84 13.89
N ILE A 93 2.18 -9.09 12.62
CA ILE A 93 0.91 -9.67 12.16
C ILE A 93 0.68 -11.04 12.79
N ALA A 94 1.72 -11.88 12.89
CA ALA A 94 1.64 -13.19 13.52
C ALA A 94 1.27 -13.14 15.01
N LYS A 95 1.46 -12.00 15.68
CA LYS A 95 1.09 -11.79 17.09
C LYS A 95 -0.33 -11.30 17.28
N ILE A 96 -1.06 -10.99 16.20
CA ILE A 96 -2.44 -10.54 16.28
C ILE A 96 -3.26 -11.69 16.86
N LYS A 97 -3.76 -11.49 18.08
CA LYS A 97 -4.64 -12.46 18.74
C LYS A 97 -6.00 -12.41 18.06
N SER A 98 -6.36 -13.50 17.40
CA SER A 98 -7.74 -13.75 16.99
C SER A 98 -8.17 -15.07 17.60
N THR A 99 -9.44 -15.12 18.02
CA THR A 99 -10.06 -16.34 18.57
C THR A 99 -9.90 -17.52 17.61
N HIS A 100 -9.98 -17.28 16.30
CA HIS A 100 -9.80 -18.30 15.27
C HIS A 100 -8.35 -18.76 15.11
N LEU A 101 -7.37 -17.86 15.25
CA LEU A 101 -5.94 -18.20 15.16
C LEU A 101 -5.48 -19.02 16.37
N GLU A 102 -5.97 -18.70 17.57
CA GLU A 102 -5.66 -19.46 18.79
C GLU A 102 -6.17 -20.92 18.72
N VAL A 103 -7.34 -21.12 18.10
CA VAL A 103 -7.90 -22.46 17.85
C VAL A 103 -7.04 -23.25 16.85
N MET A 104 -6.53 -22.61 15.79
CA MET A 104 -5.65 -23.26 14.82
C MET A 104 -4.29 -23.65 15.41
N VAL A 105 -3.73 -22.86 16.33
CA VAL A 105 -2.45 -23.17 17.00
C VAL A 105 -2.61 -24.33 17.99
N LYS A 106 -3.76 -24.45 18.67
CA LYS A 106 -4.05 -25.56 19.60
C LYS A 106 -4.39 -26.89 18.92
N THR A 107 -4.66 -26.88 17.61
CA THR A 107 -5.04 -28.09 16.86
C THR A 107 -3.82 -28.79 16.23
N ARG A 108 -2.59 -28.30 16.48
CA ARG A 108 -1.33 -28.98 16.15
C ARG A 108 -0.65 -29.44 17.43
#